data_AF-A0A0D0GCP9-F1
#
_entry.id   AF-A0A0D0GCP9-F1
#
_cell.length_a   1.000
_cell.length_b   1.000
_cell.length_c   1.000
_cell.angle_alpha   90.00
_cell.angle_beta   90.00
_cell.angle_gamma   90.00
#
_symmetry.space_group_name_H-M   'P 1'
#
loop_
_entity.id
_entity.type
_entity.pdbx_description
1 polymer ?
#
loop_
_entity_poly.entity_id
_entity_poly.type
_entity_poly.pdbx_seq_one_letter_code
_entity_poly.pdbx_strand_id
1 'polypeptide(L)'
;MDRLIIESILTAAENIYLSETQAGPNSSLILGFREDHTEQVVHAFSVLKKMTDGKVVELVICKTLVSGIFDLEIKTDALDEPVRILNKAITTAVLEQIELQLQQNKKIVLGANVAGQESWITLTDAQVKECAVKDR
;
A
#
# COMPACT_ATOMS: atom_id res chain seq x y z
N MET A 1 -7.74 7.44 16.52
CA MET A 1 -8.25 8.53 15.65
C MET A 1 -7.47 8.57 14.33
N ASP A 2 -6.16 8.34 14.37
CA ASP A 2 -5.26 8.50 13.20
C ASP A 2 -5.47 7.49 12.07
N ARG A 3 -5.88 6.25 12.38
CA ARG A 3 -6.15 5.22 11.35
C ARG A 3 -7.14 5.68 10.28
N LEU A 4 -8.31 6.20 10.69
CA LEU A 4 -9.37 6.61 9.76
C LEU A 4 -8.92 7.80 8.89
N ILE A 5 -8.07 8.67 9.44
CA ILE A 5 -7.49 9.79 8.69
C ILE A 5 -6.54 9.25 7.61
N ILE A 6 -5.65 8.32 7.97
CA ILE A 6 -4.75 7.65 7.02
C ILE A 6 -5.57 6.95 5.92
N GLU A 7 -6.60 6.17 6.28
CA GLU A 7 -7.48 5.50 5.32
C GLU A 7 -8.14 6.49 4.36
N SER A 8 -8.68 7.59 4.88
CA SER A 8 -9.32 8.63 4.07
C SER A 8 -8.35 9.25 3.07
N ILE A 9 -7.11 9.52 3.47
CA ILE A 9 -6.09 10.11 2.60
C ILE A 9 -5.62 9.08 1.57
N LEU A 10 -5.25 7.87 1.99
CA LEU A 10 -4.71 6.86 1.10
C LEU A 10 -5.78 6.31 0.12
N THR A 11 -7.06 6.37 0.47
CA THR A 11 -8.16 6.06 -0.45
C THR A 11 -8.27 7.06 -1.60
N ALA A 12 -7.67 8.24 -1.51
CA ALA A 12 -7.58 9.16 -2.64
C ALA A 12 -6.57 8.71 -3.73
N ALA A 13 -5.82 7.62 -3.52
CA ALA A 13 -4.93 7.08 -4.54
C ALA A 13 -5.72 6.70 -5.80
N GLU A 14 -5.29 7.24 -6.95
CA GLU A 14 -5.94 7.05 -8.25
C GLU A 14 -5.36 5.86 -9.01
N ASN A 15 -4.05 5.64 -8.89
CA ASN A 15 -3.35 4.59 -9.63
C ASN A 15 -2.40 3.82 -8.72
N ILE A 16 -2.15 2.56 -9.07
CA ILE A 16 -1.17 1.70 -8.40
C ILE A 16 -0.22 1.15 -9.44
N TYR A 17 1.08 1.31 -9.22
CA TYR A 17 2.10 0.82 -10.13
C TYR A 17 3.35 0.39 -9.37
N LEU A 18 4.14 -0.49 -9.98
CA LEU A 18 5.46 -0.82 -9.47
C LEU A 18 6.50 0.13 -10.05
N SER A 19 7.39 0.60 -9.20
CA SER A 19 8.59 1.33 -9.58
C SER A 19 9.81 0.49 -9.25
N GLU A 20 10.60 0.21 -10.27
CA GLU A 20 11.95 -0.31 -10.12
C GLU A 20 12.86 0.87 -9.77
N THR A 21 13.15 1.07 -8.49
CA THR A 21 14.20 2.01 -8.09
C THR A 21 15.54 1.47 -8.59
N GLN A 22 16.21 2.23 -9.47
CA GLN A 22 17.53 1.89 -10.06
C GLN A 22 18.69 1.76 -9.03
N ALA A 23 18.42 1.77 -7.72
CA ALA A 23 19.45 1.83 -6.68
C ALA A 23 19.15 0.98 -5.43
N GLY A 24 18.41 -0.13 -5.56
CA GLY A 24 18.24 -1.09 -4.44
C GLY A 24 17.51 -2.38 -4.82
N PRO A 25 17.62 -3.44 -4.00
CA PRO A 25 17.04 -4.78 -4.28
C PRO A 25 15.52 -4.87 -4.06
N ASN A 26 14.85 -3.76 -3.76
CA ASN A 26 13.45 -3.77 -3.34
C ASN A 26 12.60 -2.93 -4.30
N SER A 27 11.80 -3.60 -5.12
CA SER A 27 10.76 -2.98 -5.92
C SER A 27 9.76 -2.25 -5.01
N SER A 28 9.32 -1.07 -5.45
CA SER A 28 8.40 -0.22 -4.69
C SER A 28 7.01 -0.25 -5.31
N LEU A 29 6.00 -0.59 -4.51
CA LEU A 29 4.60 -0.40 -4.87
C LEU A 29 4.23 1.05 -4.60
N ILE A 30 3.92 1.80 -5.66
CA ILE A 30 3.62 3.23 -5.56
C ILE A 30 2.12 3.46 -5.69
N LEU A 31 1.59 4.20 -4.71
CA LEU A 31 0.27 4.81 -4.74
C LEU A 31 0.38 6.16 -5.45
N GLY A 32 -0.31 6.29 -6.58
CA GLY A 32 -0.37 7.51 -7.38
C GLY A 32 -1.46 8.46 -6.88
N PHE A 33 -1.07 9.66 -6.50
CA PHE A 33 -1.92 10.77 -6.10
C PHE A 33 -1.73 11.97 -7.03
N ARG A 34 -2.72 12.86 -7.03
CA ARG A 34 -2.62 14.18 -7.65
C ARG A 34 -1.79 15.13 -6.80
N GLU A 35 -1.18 16.13 -7.44
CA GLU A 35 -0.27 17.09 -6.80
C GLU A 35 -0.92 17.87 -5.65
N ASP A 36 -2.23 18.16 -5.75
CA ASP A 36 -3.02 18.86 -4.74
C ASP A 36 -3.20 18.07 -3.43
N HIS A 37 -2.84 16.78 -3.39
CA HIS A 37 -2.91 15.93 -2.19
C HIS A 37 -1.54 15.75 -1.51
N THR A 38 -0.47 16.37 -2.01
CA THR A 38 0.91 16.11 -1.59
C THR A 38 1.12 16.19 -0.07
N GLU A 39 0.69 17.29 0.57
CA GLU A 39 0.90 17.51 2.00
C GLU A 39 0.15 16.48 2.86
N GLN A 40 -1.07 16.11 2.45
CA GLN A 40 -1.89 15.12 3.15
C GLN A 40 -1.25 13.73 3.06
N VAL A 41 -0.78 13.36 1.87
CA VAL A 41 -0.11 12.07 1.63
C VAL A 41 1.17 11.97 2.45
N VAL A 42 2.02 13.00 2.43
CA VAL A 42 3.22 13.08 3.28
C VAL A 42 2.85 12.89 4.75
N HIS A 43 1.81 13.60 5.22
CA HIS A 43 1.37 13.50 6.60
C HIS A 43 0.93 12.07 6.95
N ALA A 44 0.10 11.44 6.10
CA ALA A 44 -0.36 10.08 6.29
C ALA A 44 0.80 9.08 6.38
N PHE A 45 1.80 9.18 5.49
CA PHE A 45 2.99 8.32 5.53
C PHE A 45 3.88 8.60 6.74
N SER A 46 4.00 9.87 7.17
CA SER A 46 4.76 10.23 8.38
C SER A 46 4.13 9.63 9.63
N VAL A 47 2.80 9.70 9.76
CA VAL A 47 2.07 9.08 10.87
C VAL A 47 2.19 7.56 10.80
N LEU A 48 1.96 6.96 9.63
CA LEU A 48 2.06 5.52 9.44
C LEU A 48 3.46 4.99 9.81
N LYS A 49 4.53 5.65 9.34
CA LYS A 49 5.93 5.35 9.73
C LYS A 49 6.10 5.31 11.25
N LYS A 50 5.64 6.34 11.96
CA LYS A 50 5.76 6.44 13.42
C LYS A 50 5.01 5.31 14.13
N MET A 51 3.85 4.92 13.60
CA MET A 51 3.05 3.83 14.16
C MET A 51 3.71 2.47 13.93
N THR A 52 4.41 2.31 12.81
CA THR A 52 5.00 1.03 12.39
C THR A 52 6.50 0.89 12.73
N ASP A 53 7.11 1.87 13.42
CA ASP A 53 8.55 1.86 13.67
C ASP A 53 8.96 0.67 14.56
N GLY A 54 9.92 -0.13 14.09
CA GLY A 54 10.35 -1.37 14.74
C GLY A 54 9.29 -2.49 14.78
N LYS A 55 8.21 -2.36 14.02
CA LYS A 55 7.08 -3.30 13.99
C LYS A 55 7.03 -4.13 12.72
N VAL A 56 6.31 -5.25 12.80
CA VAL A 56 5.97 -6.02 11.61
C VAL A 56 4.89 -5.28 10.85
N VAL A 57 5.10 -5.08 9.56
CA VAL A 57 4.13 -4.46 8.66
C VAL A 57 3.89 -5.38 7.48
N GLU A 58 2.66 -5.80 7.28
CA GLU A 58 2.27 -6.66 6.17
C GLU A 58 1.35 -5.91 5.23
N LEU A 59 1.58 -6.05 3.93
CA LEU A 59 0.62 -5.62 2.90
C LEU A 59 -0.17 -6.82 2.39
N VAL A 60 -1.49 -6.73 2.46
CA VAL A 60 -2.38 -7.71 1.83
C VAL A 60 -3.12 -7.02 0.68
N ILE A 61 -2.91 -7.53 -0.53
CA ILE A 61 -3.67 -7.14 -1.71
C ILE A 61 -4.81 -8.15 -1.87
N CYS A 62 -6.00 -7.72 -1.49
CA CYS A 62 -7.22 -8.52 -1.46
C CYS A 62 -7.94 -8.48 -2.81
N LYS A 63 -8.14 -9.65 -3.42
CA LYS A 63 -9.03 -9.81 -4.58
C LYS A 63 -10.48 -9.54 -4.16
N THR A 64 -11.17 -8.62 -4.84
CA THR A 64 -12.60 -8.38 -4.64
C THR A 64 -13.44 -9.23 -5.60
N LEU A 65 -14.77 -9.14 -5.49
CA LEU A 65 -15.70 -9.78 -6.43
C LEU A 65 -15.67 -9.15 -7.83
N VAL A 66 -15.17 -7.92 -7.95
CA VAL A 66 -15.08 -7.22 -9.24
C VAL A 66 -13.68 -7.41 -9.80
N SER A 67 -13.59 -8.05 -10.96
CA SER A 67 -12.30 -8.27 -11.64
C SER A 67 -11.58 -6.95 -11.90
N GLY A 68 -10.28 -6.91 -11.61
CA GLY A 68 -9.46 -5.72 -11.73
C GLY A 68 -9.57 -4.73 -10.54
N ILE A 69 -10.45 -4.98 -9.58
CA ILE A 69 -10.62 -4.18 -8.36
C ILE A 69 -10.12 -4.94 -7.14
N PHE A 70 -9.29 -4.27 -6.34
CA PHE A 70 -8.59 -4.82 -5.20
C PHE A 70 -8.71 -3.90 -4.00
N ASP A 71 -8.73 -4.48 -2.81
CA ASP A 71 -8.55 -3.74 -1.57
C ASP A 71 -7.12 -3.96 -1.06
N LEU A 72 -6.50 -2.93 -0.51
CA LEU A 72 -5.19 -3.05 0.13
C LEU A 72 -5.37 -2.92 1.63
N GLU A 73 -4.85 -3.88 2.39
CA GLU A 73 -4.82 -3.83 3.85
C GLU A 73 -3.37 -3.74 4.34
N ILE A 74 -3.06 -2.70 5.10
CA ILE A 74 -1.79 -2.58 5.81
C ILE A 74 -2.01 -3.06 7.24
N LYS A 75 -1.39 -4.19 7.59
CA LYS A 75 -1.51 -4.86 8.89
C LYS A 75 -0.24 -4.64 9.70
N THR A 76 -0.42 -4.36 10.98
CA THR A 76 0.67 -4.23 11.94
C THR A 76 0.14 -4.51 13.34
N ASP A 77 1.00 -4.99 14.24
CA ASP A 77 0.68 -5.22 15.65
C ASP A 77 0.45 -3.92 16.42
N ALA A 78 0.81 -2.77 15.85
CA ALA A 78 0.57 -1.45 16.44
C ALA A 78 -0.89 -0.95 16.29
N LEU A 79 -1.71 -1.64 15.51
CA LEU A 79 -3.08 -1.24 15.21
C LEU A 79 -4.06 -2.38 15.51
N ASP A 80 -5.16 -2.06 16.20
CA ASP A 80 -6.24 -3.01 16.46
C ASP A 80 -6.97 -3.46 15.18
N GLU A 81 -6.97 -2.60 14.15
CA GLU A 81 -7.53 -2.88 12.84
C GLU A 81 -6.57 -2.44 11.72
N PRO A 82 -6.54 -3.15 10.57
CA PRO A 82 -5.72 -2.74 9.43
C PRO A 82 -6.15 -1.38 8.89
N VAL A 83 -5.19 -0.64 8.32
CA VAL A 83 -5.49 0.48 7.42
C VAL A 83 -5.99 -0.11 6.11
N ARG A 84 -7.22 0.19 5.72
CA ARG A 84 -7.82 -0.28 4.46
C ARG A 84 -7.85 0.81 3.39
N ILE A 85 -7.40 0.47 2.20
CA ILE A 85 -7.49 1.28 0.99
C ILE A 85 -8.38 0.53 0.02
N LEU A 86 -9.62 0.96 -0.11
CA LEU A 86 -10.66 0.19 -0.79
C LEU A 86 -10.79 0.52 -2.27
N ASN A 87 -11.28 -0.45 -3.03
CA ASN A 87 -11.73 -0.32 -4.42
C ASN A 87 -10.67 0.29 -5.34
N LYS A 88 -9.45 -0.24 -5.31
CA LYS A 88 -8.36 0.21 -6.16
C LYS A 88 -8.28 -0.62 -7.43
N ALA A 89 -8.24 0.08 -8.56
CA ALA A 89 -7.99 -0.56 -9.84
C ALA A 89 -6.52 -0.95 -9.94
N ILE A 90 -6.25 -2.23 -10.16
CA ILE A 90 -4.91 -2.75 -10.45
C ILE A 90 -5.02 -3.51 -11.77
N THR A 91 -4.25 -3.09 -12.76
CA THR A 91 -4.27 -3.76 -14.07
C THR A 91 -3.67 -5.15 -13.95
N THR A 92 -4.12 -6.09 -14.81
CA THR A 92 -3.59 -7.46 -14.83
C THR A 92 -2.07 -7.49 -14.97
N ALA A 93 -1.51 -6.64 -15.83
CA ALA A 93 -0.07 -6.54 -16.02
C ALA A 93 0.68 -6.10 -14.75
N VAL A 94 0.14 -5.11 -14.01
CA VAL A 94 0.73 -4.68 -12.73
C VAL A 94 0.60 -5.79 -11.68
N LEU A 95 -0.55 -6.46 -11.61
CA LEU A 95 -0.77 -7.56 -10.67
C LEU A 95 0.21 -8.72 -10.91
N GLU A 96 0.41 -9.13 -12.16
CA GLU A 96 1.37 -10.16 -12.54
C GLU A 96 2.80 -9.79 -12.13
N GLN A 97 3.18 -8.52 -12.32
CA GLN A 97 4.49 -8.02 -11.87
C GLN A 97 4.61 -8.06 -10.34
N ILE A 98 3.55 -7.70 -9.61
CA ILE A 98 3.52 -7.80 -8.14
C ILE A 98 3.67 -9.25 -7.70
N GLU A 99 2.86 -10.17 -8.25
CA GLU A 99 2.93 -11.59 -7.90
C GLU A 99 4.31 -12.18 -8.20
N LEU A 100 4.90 -11.84 -9.36
CA LEU A 100 6.26 -12.27 -9.72
C LEU A 100 7.32 -11.73 -8.75
N GLN A 101 7.22 -10.44 -8.38
CA GLN A 101 8.13 -9.82 -7.42
C GLN A 101 8.04 -10.52 -6.05
N LEU A 102 6.82 -10.78 -5.57
CA LEU A 102 6.60 -11.40 -4.25
C LEU A 102 7.08 -12.85 -4.17
N GLN A 103 7.16 -13.56 -5.31
CA GLN A 103 7.78 -14.87 -5.38
C GLN A 103 9.31 -14.82 -5.19
N GLN A 104 9.95 -13.73 -5.62
CA GLN A 104 11.41 -13.55 -5.53
C GLN A 104 11.83 -12.90 -4.21
N ASN A 105 11.13 -11.84 -3.81
CA ASN A 105 11.40 -11.09 -2.60
C ASN A 105 10.09 -10.55 -2.02
N LYS A 106 9.70 -11.09 -0.87
CA LYS A 106 8.51 -10.67 -0.13
C LYS A 106 8.62 -9.27 0.48
N LYS A 107 9.85 -8.74 0.59
CA LYS A 107 10.09 -7.38 1.07
C LYS A 107 9.93 -6.40 -0.08
N ILE A 108 8.86 -5.63 -0.01
CA ILE A 108 8.59 -4.52 -0.92
C ILE A 108 8.45 -3.23 -0.10
N VAL A 109 8.61 -2.10 -0.77
CA VAL A 109 8.35 -0.78 -0.16
C VAL A 109 6.98 -0.33 -0.64
N LEU A 110 6.12 0.17 0.26
CA LEU A 110 4.92 0.90 -0.14
C LEU A 110 5.24 2.39 -0.14
N GLY A 111 5.08 3.06 -1.27
CA GLY A 111 5.39 4.48 -1.43
C GLY A 111 4.25 5.26 -2.04
N ALA A 112 4.45 6.57 -2.15
CA ALA A 112 3.62 7.49 -2.90
C ALA A 112 4.44 8.33 -3.87
N ASN A 113 3.83 8.77 -4.97
CA ASN A 113 4.43 9.57 -6.04
C ASN A 113 4.60 11.06 -5.70
N VAL A 114 5.01 11.38 -4.47
CA VAL A 114 5.20 12.77 -4.02
C VAL A 114 6.68 13.14 -4.01
N ALA A 115 7.03 14.24 -4.66
CA ALA A 115 8.41 14.68 -4.83
C ALA A 115 8.96 15.37 -3.56
N GLY A 116 10.25 15.16 -3.28
CA GLY A 116 11.00 15.96 -2.32
C GLY A 116 10.86 15.57 -0.84
N GLN A 117 10.00 14.59 -0.49
CA GLN A 117 9.87 14.10 0.88
C GLN A 117 9.65 12.59 0.95
N GLU A 118 10.14 11.95 2.01
CA GLU A 118 10.06 10.50 2.17
C GLU A 118 8.64 10.01 2.51
N SER A 119 7.85 9.71 1.48
CA SER A 119 6.49 9.16 1.64
C SER A 119 6.45 7.68 1.28
N TRP A 120 7.17 6.87 2.05
CA TRP A 120 7.27 5.42 1.86
C TRP A 120 7.41 4.66 3.18
N ILE A 121 6.96 3.41 3.27
CA ILE A 121 7.20 2.51 4.40
C ILE A 121 7.78 1.19 3.90
N THR A 122 8.67 0.59 4.68
CA THR A 122 9.17 -0.76 4.39
C THR A 122 8.15 -1.78 4.86
N LEU A 123 7.77 -2.71 3.98
CA LEU A 123 6.90 -3.83 4.33
C LEU A 123 7.78 -5.02 4.72
N THR A 124 7.39 -5.69 5.79
CA THR A 124 8.04 -6.93 6.26
C THR A 124 7.62 -8.11 5.40
N ASP A 125 6.34 -8.15 5.00
CA ASP A 125 5.78 -9.14 4.11
C ASP A 125 4.71 -8.51 3.20
N ALA A 126 4.47 -9.13 2.07
CA ALA A 126 3.41 -8.74 1.17
C ALA A 126 2.83 -9.96 0.43
N GLN A 127 1.52 -9.97 0.25
CA GLN A 127 0.82 -11.09 -0.37
C GLN A 127 -0.41 -10.64 -1.14
N VAL A 128 -0.70 -11.33 -2.25
CA VAL A 128 -1.96 -11.24 -2.98
C VAL A 128 -2.81 -12.45 -2.58
N LYS A 129 -4.05 -12.25 -2.14
CA LYS A 129 -4.97 -13.35 -1.81
C LYS A 129 -6.43 -13.00 -1.99
N GLU A 130 -7.28 -14.01 -2.05
CA GLU A 130 -8.72 -13.84 -1.90
C GLU A 130 -9.03 -13.52 -0.44
N CYS A 131 -9.68 -12.37 -0.23
CA CYS A 131 -10.14 -11.99 1.10
C CYS A 131 -11.62 -12.29 1.17
N ALA A 132 -12.03 -13.07 2.18
CA ALA A 132 -13.44 -13.32 2.42
C ALA A 132 -14.13 -11.96 2.58
N VAL A 133 -15.16 -11.71 1.75
CA VAL A 133 -16.08 -10.60 1.97
C VAL A 133 -16.64 -10.83 3.37
N LYS A 134 -16.25 -10.03 4.36
CA LYS A 134 -16.94 -10.07 5.65
C LYS A 134 -18.36 -9.61 5.35
N ASP A 135 -19.29 -10.56 5.38
CA ASP A 135 -20.72 -10.29 5.37
C ASP A 135 -20.99 -9.15 6.36
N ARG A 136 -21.58 -8.07 5.86
CA ARG A 136 -22.03 -6.94 6.67
C ARG A 136 -23.24 -7.32 7.50
#